data_AF-A0A0C3CII5-F1
#
_entry.id   AF-A0A0C3CII5-F1
#
_cell.length_a   1.000
_cell.length_b   1.000
_cell.length_c   1.000
_cell.angle_alpha   90.00
_cell.angle_beta   90.00
_cell.angle_gamma   90.00
#
_symmetry.space_group_name_H-M   'P 1'
#
loop_
_entity.id
_entity.type
_entity.pdbx_description
1 polymer ?
#
loop_
_entity_poly.entity_id
_entity_poly.type
_entity_poly.pdbx_seq_one_letter_code
_entity_poly.pdbx_strand_id
1 'polypeptide(L)'
;MEEKDVPWTYSLSTPFIHLRNISGPFLYEFARWLNPGEIIEVVRISDSNISPPPIAPIPIFGHFLELNRIATSASVCAILGVFNTIRLKVTNCSGMNDSVLEYLAKDAAVPGISGKTSEMENMKQLEIVGSVNFSPLLLRRLIQLRAHVFSERIADETSRRTRGIVFLEVPGNCTDLSDDDIVWYRKNWEIVEVRWARKGGNRIELFSNFDD
;
A
#
# COMPACT_ATOMS: atom_id res chain seq x y z
N MET A 1 -32.46 13.87 -42.01
CA MET A 1 -31.05 13.60 -41.69
C MET A 1 -31.09 12.60 -40.56
N GLU A 2 -30.88 11.32 -40.87
CA GLU A 2 -31.04 10.22 -39.90
C GLU A 2 -30.00 10.38 -38.79
N GLU A 3 -30.46 10.49 -37.54
CA GLU A 3 -29.61 10.36 -36.36
C GLU A 3 -29.00 8.95 -36.41
N LYS A 4 -27.69 8.89 -36.66
CA LYS A 4 -26.95 7.65 -36.46
C LYS A 4 -26.98 7.36 -34.96
N ASP A 5 -27.67 6.29 -34.58
CA ASP A 5 -27.49 5.66 -33.28
C ASP A 5 -26.00 5.31 -33.11
N VAL A 6 -25.29 6.16 -32.37
CA VAL A 6 -23.95 5.82 -31.90
C VAL A 6 -24.18 4.89 -30.70
N PRO A 7 -23.81 3.60 -30.79
CA PRO A 7 -23.93 2.71 -29.66
C PRO A 7 -23.10 3.29 -28.51
N TRP A 8 -23.78 3.61 -27.40
CA TRP A 8 -23.10 4.02 -26.18
C TRP A 8 -22.26 2.83 -25.68
N THR A 9 -20.95 2.91 -25.89
CA THR A 9 -20.02 2.10 -25.14
C THR A 9 -20.00 2.70 -23.73
N TYR A 10 -20.63 2.01 -22.78
CA TYR A 10 -20.35 2.27 -21.37
C TYR A 10 -18.83 2.24 -21.21
N SER A 11 -18.24 3.26 -20.58
CA SER A 11 -16.93 3.05 -19.97
C SER A 11 -17.08 1.80 -19.13
N LEU A 12 -16.39 0.73 -19.50
CA LEU A 12 -16.11 -0.37 -18.59
C LEU A 12 -15.27 0.28 -17.50
N SER A 13 -15.91 0.94 -16.53
CA SER A 13 -15.30 1.14 -15.24
C SER A 13 -14.92 -0.28 -14.86
N THR A 14 -13.64 -0.53 -14.64
CA THR A 14 -13.20 -1.83 -14.19
C THR A 14 -13.03 -1.72 -12.68
N PRO A 15 -14.11 -1.59 -11.87
CA PRO A 15 -13.95 -1.26 -10.46
C PRO A 15 -13.30 -2.40 -9.68
N PHE A 16 -13.30 -3.63 -10.20
CA PHE A 16 -12.71 -4.77 -9.50
C PHE A 16 -11.97 -5.67 -10.46
N ILE A 17 -10.65 -5.74 -10.29
CA ILE A 17 -9.76 -6.60 -11.08
C ILE A 17 -9.15 -7.63 -10.14
N HIS A 18 -9.29 -8.91 -10.48
CA HIS A 18 -8.66 -10.01 -9.75
C HIS A 18 -7.72 -10.77 -10.66
N LEU A 19 -6.42 -10.67 -10.37
CA LEU A 19 -5.35 -11.37 -11.04
C LEU A 19 -4.87 -12.53 -10.15
N ARG A 20 -4.88 -13.74 -10.69
CA ARG A 20 -4.48 -14.95 -9.96
C ARG A 20 -3.47 -15.75 -10.76
N ASN A 21 -2.40 -16.18 -10.10
CA ASN A 21 -1.33 -16.98 -10.70
C ASN A 21 -0.79 -16.35 -12.00
N ILE A 22 -0.64 -15.02 -12.00
CA ILE A 22 -0.14 -14.28 -13.16
C ILE A 22 1.39 -14.24 -13.16
N SER A 23 1.96 -14.02 -14.35
CA SER A 23 3.39 -13.81 -14.54
C SER A 23 3.73 -12.31 -14.52
N GLY A 24 5.01 -11.99 -14.28
CA GLY A 24 5.52 -10.62 -14.38
C GLY A 24 5.27 -9.98 -15.75
N PRO A 25 5.63 -10.63 -16.88
CA PRO A 25 5.35 -10.10 -18.21
C PRO A 25 3.88 -9.74 -18.43
N PHE A 26 2.96 -10.58 -17.96
CA PHE A 26 1.53 -10.28 -18.05
C PHE A 26 1.15 -9.05 -17.22
N LEU A 27 1.64 -8.92 -15.98
CA LEU A 27 1.37 -7.75 -15.14
C LEU A 27 1.79 -6.44 -15.82
N TYR A 28 2.94 -6.45 -16.50
CA TYR A 28 3.48 -5.26 -17.16
C TYR A 28 2.74 -4.90 -18.44
N GLU A 29 2.32 -5.89 -19.21
CA GLU A 29 1.46 -5.65 -20.38
C GLU A 29 0.06 -5.19 -19.95
N PHE A 30 -0.50 -5.79 -18.89
CA PHE A 30 -1.75 -5.35 -18.29
C PHE A 30 -1.69 -3.89 -17.84
N ALA A 31 -0.59 -3.46 -17.21
CA ALA A 31 -0.39 -2.05 -16.83
C ALA A 31 -0.47 -1.09 -18.03
N ARG A 32 -0.04 -1.53 -19.22
CA ARG A 32 -0.09 -0.74 -20.45
C ARG A 32 -1.47 -0.69 -21.10
N TRP A 33 -2.35 -1.63 -20.78
CA TRP A 33 -3.74 -1.64 -21.28
C TRP A 33 -4.63 -0.66 -20.55
N LEU A 34 -4.23 -0.21 -19.36
CA LEU A 34 -5.00 0.73 -18.57
C LEU A 34 -4.85 2.14 -19.11
N ASN A 35 -5.98 2.86 -19.23
CA ASN A 35 -5.97 4.22 -19.72
C ASN A 35 -5.24 5.15 -18.74
N PRO A 36 -4.35 6.04 -19.20
CA PRO A 36 -3.71 7.06 -18.36
C PRO A 36 -4.76 8.05 -17.84
N GLY A 37 -5.36 7.76 -16.68
CA GLY A 37 -6.43 8.56 -16.08
C GLY A 37 -7.63 7.73 -15.59
N GLU A 38 -7.71 6.45 -15.95
CA GLU A 38 -8.65 5.54 -15.31
C GLU A 38 -8.14 5.19 -13.91
N ILE A 39 -8.96 5.46 -12.90
CA ILE A 39 -8.68 5.06 -11.52
C ILE A 39 -9.37 3.72 -11.29
N ILE A 40 -8.58 2.69 -11.02
CA ILE A 40 -9.13 1.38 -10.66
C ILE A 40 -9.59 1.42 -9.21
N GLU A 41 -10.83 1.04 -8.93
CA GLU A 41 -11.31 0.99 -7.54
C GLU A 41 -10.56 -0.08 -6.73
N VAL A 42 -10.47 -1.31 -7.23
CA VAL A 42 -9.80 -2.43 -6.55
C VAL A 42 -9.01 -3.30 -7.51
N VAL A 43 -7.75 -3.57 -7.15
CA VAL A 43 -6.93 -4.63 -7.75
C VAL A 43 -6.57 -5.64 -6.69
N ARG A 44 -6.90 -6.91 -6.93
CA ARG A 44 -6.48 -8.04 -6.11
C ARG A 44 -5.49 -8.89 -6.88
N ILE A 45 -4.33 -9.16 -6.29
CA ILE A 45 -3.32 -10.06 -6.84
C ILE A 45 -3.12 -11.22 -5.87
N SER A 46 -3.22 -12.44 -6.37
CA SER A 46 -3.11 -13.65 -5.55
C SER A 46 -2.25 -14.73 -6.18
N ASP A 47 -1.58 -15.52 -5.34
CA ASP A 47 -0.86 -16.73 -5.74
C ASP A 47 0.14 -16.50 -6.90
N SER A 48 0.72 -15.30 -7.01
CA SER A 48 1.52 -14.89 -8.18
C SER A 48 3.00 -14.76 -7.84
N ASN A 49 3.87 -15.18 -8.76
CA ASN A 49 5.33 -15.03 -8.66
C ASN A 49 5.81 -14.04 -9.72
N ILE A 50 6.06 -12.82 -9.29
CA ILE A 50 6.41 -11.68 -10.13
C ILE A 50 7.91 -11.41 -9.98
N SER A 51 8.64 -11.45 -11.08
CA SER A 51 10.03 -10.98 -11.16
C SER A 51 10.03 -9.45 -11.32
N PRO A 52 11.03 -8.70 -10.86
CA PRO A 52 11.14 -7.26 -11.10
C PRO A 52 11.00 -6.88 -12.59
N PRO A 53 10.42 -5.72 -12.89
CA PRO A 53 10.28 -5.29 -14.28
C PRO A 53 11.65 -4.94 -14.87
N PRO A 54 11.87 -5.20 -16.17
CA PRO A 54 13.13 -4.83 -16.83
C PRO A 54 13.31 -3.31 -16.96
N ILE A 55 12.21 -2.55 -16.96
CA ILE A 55 12.15 -1.08 -17.06
C ILE A 55 11.12 -0.58 -16.05
N ALA A 56 11.34 0.59 -15.44
CA ALA A 56 10.37 1.19 -14.54
C ALA A 56 8.98 1.30 -15.21
N PRO A 57 7.95 0.61 -14.70
CA PRO A 57 6.62 0.63 -15.29
C PRO A 57 5.95 1.98 -15.07
N ILE A 58 4.98 2.32 -15.92
CA ILE A 58 4.06 3.42 -15.62
C ILE A 58 3.21 2.97 -14.43
N PRO A 59 3.11 3.77 -13.35
CA PRO A 59 2.37 3.36 -12.17
C PRO A 59 0.88 3.27 -12.48
N ILE A 60 0.28 2.16 -12.06
CA ILE A 60 -1.16 1.97 -12.04
C ILE A 60 -1.71 2.68 -10.81
N PHE A 61 -2.60 3.66 -11.02
CA PHE A 61 -3.32 4.31 -9.93
C PHE A 61 -4.58 3.53 -9.60
N GLY A 62 -4.74 3.20 -8.32
CA GLY A 62 -5.96 2.58 -7.84
C GLY A 62 -6.32 3.01 -6.43
N HIS A 63 -7.58 2.87 -6.02
CA HIS A 63 -7.96 3.15 -4.64
C HIS A 63 -7.47 2.07 -3.70
N PHE A 64 -7.56 0.79 -4.10
CA PHE A 64 -7.23 -0.33 -3.25
C PHE A 64 -6.41 -1.42 -3.97
N LEU A 65 -5.30 -1.80 -3.36
CA LEU A 65 -4.52 -2.97 -3.74
C LEU A 65 -4.61 -4.03 -2.63
N GLU A 66 -5.02 -5.23 -3.01
CA GLU A 66 -5.01 -6.40 -2.13
C GLU A 66 -4.02 -7.44 -2.66
N LEU A 67 -3.07 -7.83 -1.82
CA LEU A 67 -2.13 -8.91 -2.08
C LEU A 67 -2.50 -10.10 -1.19
N ASN A 68 -2.61 -11.28 -1.80
CA ASN A 68 -2.97 -12.49 -1.06
C ASN A 68 -2.02 -13.65 -1.40
N ARG A 69 -1.42 -14.27 -0.38
CA ARG A 69 -0.50 -15.42 -0.53
C ARG A 69 0.67 -15.19 -1.49
N ILE A 70 1.23 -13.98 -1.51
CA ILE A 70 2.45 -13.68 -2.26
C ILE A 70 3.66 -14.15 -1.45
N ALA A 71 4.41 -15.10 -2.01
CA ALA A 71 5.37 -15.89 -1.24
C ALA A 71 6.71 -15.18 -0.99
N THR A 72 7.17 -14.36 -1.93
CA THR A 72 8.52 -13.77 -1.91
C THR A 72 8.47 -12.25 -1.80
N SER A 73 9.45 -11.68 -1.10
CA SER A 73 9.61 -10.23 -1.00
C SER A 73 9.89 -9.59 -2.35
N ALA A 74 10.64 -10.27 -3.22
CA ALA A 74 10.90 -9.81 -4.58
C ALA A 74 9.60 -9.61 -5.38
N SER A 75 8.65 -10.55 -5.29
CA SER A 75 7.35 -10.41 -5.95
C SER A 75 6.48 -9.32 -5.32
N VAL A 76 6.49 -9.20 -3.99
CA VAL A 76 5.78 -8.09 -3.33
C VAL A 76 6.34 -6.75 -3.80
N CYS A 77 7.65 -6.53 -3.75
CA CYS A 77 8.27 -5.29 -4.22
C CYS A 77 8.01 -5.05 -5.72
N ALA A 78 8.10 -6.07 -6.56
CA ALA A 78 7.83 -5.93 -7.99
C ALA A 78 6.38 -5.52 -8.28
N ILE A 79 5.42 -6.00 -7.49
CA ILE A 79 4.02 -5.57 -7.57
C ILE A 79 3.89 -4.13 -7.05
N LEU A 80 4.43 -3.82 -5.86
CA LEU A 80 4.32 -2.48 -5.27
C LEU A 80 5.03 -1.40 -6.11
N GLY A 81 6.04 -1.76 -6.90
CA GLY A 81 6.67 -0.86 -7.88
C GLY A 81 5.81 -0.57 -9.12
N VAL A 82 4.75 -1.34 -9.36
CA VAL A 82 3.79 -1.11 -10.45
C VAL A 82 2.59 -0.30 -9.99
N PHE A 83 2.19 -0.40 -8.71
CA PHE A 83 0.96 0.22 -8.23
C PHE A 83 1.23 1.43 -7.33
N ASN A 84 0.33 2.41 -7.39
CA ASN A 84 0.31 3.53 -6.47
C ASN A 84 -1.11 3.71 -5.94
N THR A 85 -1.39 3.11 -4.77
CA THR A 85 -2.75 3.06 -4.21
C THR A 85 -2.92 3.80 -2.89
N ILE A 86 -4.16 4.13 -2.54
CA ILE A 86 -4.52 4.76 -1.27
C ILE A 86 -4.52 3.74 -0.14
N ARG A 87 -5.01 2.53 -0.42
CA ARG A 87 -5.13 1.42 0.54
C ARG A 87 -4.32 0.23 0.05
N LEU A 88 -3.55 -0.36 0.94
CA LEU A 88 -2.84 -1.63 0.74
C LEU A 88 -3.28 -2.63 1.81
N LYS A 89 -3.76 -3.80 1.37
CA LYS A 89 -4.01 -4.95 2.24
C LYS A 89 -3.13 -6.11 1.81
N VAL A 90 -2.35 -6.66 2.73
CA VAL A 90 -1.52 -7.84 2.53
C VAL A 90 -2.05 -8.96 3.43
N THR A 91 -2.52 -10.05 2.82
CA THR A 91 -3.11 -11.19 3.51
C THR A 91 -2.27 -12.44 3.29
N ASN A 92 -1.84 -13.09 4.36
CA ASN A 92 -1.05 -14.33 4.34
C ASN A 92 0.15 -14.27 3.37
N CYS A 93 0.81 -13.12 3.26
CA CYS A 93 1.93 -12.92 2.34
C CYS A 93 3.23 -13.15 3.10
N SER A 94 3.85 -14.33 2.96
CA SER A 94 5.17 -14.58 3.56
C SER A 94 6.26 -13.67 2.97
N GLY A 95 6.02 -13.12 1.78
CA GLY A 95 6.87 -12.12 1.15
C GLY A 95 6.81 -10.74 1.81
N MET A 96 5.77 -10.45 2.61
CA MET A 96 5.69 -9.21 3.39
C MET A 96 6.63 -9.32 4.60
N ASN A 97 7.87 -8.89 4.41
CA ASN A 97 8.94 -8.98 5.39
C ASN A 97 9.71 -7.66 5.53
N ASP A 98 10.77 -7.67 6.35
CA ASP A 98 11.62 -6.50 6.62
C ASP A 98 12.17 -5.84 5.34
N SER A 99 12.56 -6.63 4.34
CA SER A 99 13.05 -6.08 3.07
C SER A 99 11.98 -5.29 2.31
N VAL A 100 10.70 -5.66 2.44
CA VAL A 100 9.58 -4.91 1.85
C VAL A 100 9.30 -3.63 2.64
N LEU A 101 9.38 -3.67 3.97
CA LEU A 101 9.22 -2.47 4.81
C LEU A 101 10.34 -1.45 4.52
N GLU A 102 11.58 -1.92 4.40
CA GLU A 102 12.71 -1.10 3.98
C GLU A 102 12.51 -0.55 2.56
N TYR A 103 12.03 -1.38 1.63
CA TYR A 103 11.71 -0.95 0.28
C TYR A 103 10.71 0.22 0.28
N LEU A 104 9.61 0.11 1.04
CA LEU A 104 8.60 1.16 1.19
C LEU A 104 9.11 2.44 1.88
N ALA A 105 10.26 2.35 2.57
CA ALA A 105 10.91 3.44 3.27
C ALA A 105 12.03 4.14 2.45
N LYS A 106 12.56 3.51 1.38
CA LYS A 106 13.77 4.00 0.67
C LYS A 106 13.64 5.43 0.11
N ASP A 107 12.49 5.77 -0.45
CA ASP A 107 12.29 7.07 -1.12
C ASP A 107 11.58 8.12 -0.25
N ALA A 108 11.10 7.71 0.93
CA ALA A 108 10.59 8.63 1.94
C ALA A 108 11.72 9.30 2.74
N ALA A 109 13.00 9.07 2.43
CA ALA A 109 14.13 9.66 3.15
C ALA A 109 14.74 10.90 2.50
N VAL A 110 14.26 11.35 1.32
CA VAL A 110 14.91 12.44 0.57
C VAL A 110 13.92 13.52 0.14
N PRO A 111 13.93 14.68 0.81
CA PRO A 111 13.26 15.89 0.30
C PRO A 111 13.91 16.36 -1.01
N GLY A 112 13.10 16.54 -2.06
CA GLY A 112 13.43 17.45 -3.16
C GLY A 112 14.35 17.00 -4.31
N ILE A 113 14.86 15.75 -4.37
CA ILE A 113 15.98 15.46 -5.31
C ILE A 113 15.65 14.55 -6.52
N SER A 114 14.71 13.61 -6.48
CA SER A 114 14.75 12.55 -7.51
C SER A 114 13.83 12.71 -8.73
N GLY A 115 12.79 13.57 -8.70
CA GLY A 115 11.77 13.58 -9.76
C GLY A 115 11.06 12.24 -9.98
N LYS A 116 11.35 11.24 -9.13
CA LYS A 116 10.78 9.90 -9.13
C LYS A 116 9.67 9.85 -8.08
N THR A 117 8.54 9.31 -8.48
CA THR A 117 7.43 9.02 -7.56
C THR A 117 7.88 7.96 -6.57
N SER A 118 7.78 8.25 -5.28
CA SER A 118 8.02 7.28 -4.22
C SER A 118 7.06 6.10 -4.39
N GLU A 119 7.51 4.87 -4.16
CA GLU A 119 6.60 3.74 -4.26
C GLU A 119 5.46 3.84 -3.25
N MET A 120 4.25 3.57 -3.74
CA MET A 120 3.04 3.72 -2.95
C MET A 120 2.93 5.13 -2.33
N GLU A 121 3.32 6.16 -3.07
CA GLU A 121 3.27 7.58 -2.67
C GLU A 121 1.92 7.95 -2.03
N ASN A 122 0.81 7.46 -2.58
CA ASN A 122 -0.53 7.81 -2.13
C ASN A 122 -1.04 6.98 -0.94
N MET A 123 -0.28 6.00 -0.46
CA MET A 123 -0.75 5.05 0.54
C MET A 123 -0.98 5.74 1.88
N LYS A 124 -2.25 5.71 2.30
CA LYS A 124 -2.75 6.21 3.57
C LYS A 124 -3.08 5.10 4.56
N GLN A 125 -3.43 3.92 4.04
CA GLN A 125 -3.89 2.80 4.85
C GLN A 125 -3.10 1.55 4.53
N LEU A 126 -2.57 0.90 5.57
CA LEU A 126 -1.83 -0.35 5.48
C LEU A 126 -2.47 -1.38 6.39
N GLU A 127 -2.96 -2.48 5.82
CA GLU A 127 -3.51 -3.62 6.54
C GLU A 127 -2.63 -4.85 6.32
N ILE A 128 -2.11 -5.47 7.39
CA ILE A 128 -1.24 -6.65 7.34
C ILE A 128 -1.87 -7.80 8.13
N VAL A 129 -2.50 -8.72 7.41
CA VAL A 129 -3.26 -9.85 7.98
C VAL A 129 -2.47 -11.14 7.84
N GLY A 130 -2.23 -11.85 8.95
CA GLY A 130 -1.67 -13.21 8.93
C GLY A 130 -0.28 -13.32 8.29
N SER A 131 0.48 -12.22 8.22
CA SER A 131 1.85 -12.18 7.71
C SER A 131 2.79 -11.94 8.89
N VAL A 132 3.81 -12.78 9.07
CA VAL A 132 4.55 -12.87 10.36
C VAL A 132 6.05 -12.59 10.22
N ASN A 133 6.52 -12.27 9.02
CA ASN A 133 7.95 -12.25 8.70
C ASN A 133 8.56 -10.83 8.78
N PHE A 134 8.02 -9.95 9.62
CA PHE A 134 8.51 -8.58 9.76
C PHE A 134 8.69 -8.17 11.23
N SER A 135 9.58 -7.21 11.43
CA SER A 135 9.91 -6.58 12.69
C SER A 135 8.99 -5.38 12.96
N PRO A 136 8.33 -5.34 14.14
CA PRO A 136 7.60 -4.16 14.59
C PRO A 136 8.40 -2.85 14.53
N LEU A 137 9.70 -2.91 14.82
CA LEU A 137 10.60 -1.75 14.79
C LEU A 137 10.70 -1.13 13.39
N LEU A 138 10.79 -1.96 12.35
CA LEU A 138 10.85 -1.49 10.97
C LEU A 138 9.50 -0.95 10.49
N LEU A 139 8.39 -1.54 10.96
CA LEU A 139 7.05 -1.02 10.68
C LEU A 139 6.87 0.36 11.31
N ARG A 140 7.26 0.53 12.58
CA ARG A 140 7.28 1.84 13.26
C ARG A 140 8.16 2.86 12.53
N ARG A 141 9.35 2.45 12.08
CA ARG A 141 10.25 3.32 11.30
C ARG A 141 9.60 3.80 9.99
N LEU A 142 8.91 2.91 9.26
CA LEU A 142 8.18 3.27 8.05
C LEU A 142 7.11 4.34 8.32
N ILE A 143 6.31 4.15 9.39
CA ILE A 143 5.28 5.12 9.80
C ILE A 143 5.91 6.48 10.11
N GLN A 144 6.93 6.51 10.98
CA GLN A 144 7.62 7.74 11.38
C GLN A 144 8.19 8.49 10.19
N LEU A 145 8.84 7.77 9.27
CA LEU A 145 9.45 8.36 8.10
C LEU A 145 8.39 9.01 7.19
N ARG A 146 7.29 8.31 6.90
CA ARG A 146 6.22 8.87 6.06
C ARG A 146 5.49 10.03 6.72
N ALA A 147 5.33 9.99 8.04
CA ALA A 147 4.77 11.10 8.80
C ALA A 147 5.66 12.35 8.75
N HIS A 148 6.96 12.16 8.95
CA HIS A 148 7.95 13.23 8.87
C HIS A 148 7.95 13.91 7.49
N VAL A 149 8.01 13.12 6.41
CA VAL A 149 7.91 13.63 5.04
C VAL A 149 6.62 14.39 4.79
N PHE A 150 5.50 13.89 5.32
CA PHE A 150 4.21 14.54 5.19
C PHE A 150 4.20 15.91 5.91
N SER A 151 4.70 15.97 7.14
CA SER A 151 4.76 17.20 7.95
C SER A 151 5.70 18.26 7.40
N GLU A 152 6.93 17.89 7.00
CA GLU A 152 7.89 18.84 6.42
C GLU A 152 7.35 19.51 5.14
N ARG A 153 6.47 18.82 4.41
CA ARG A 153 5.93 19.30 3.13
C ARG A 153 4.63 20.09 3.24
N ILE A 154 3.93 20.09 4.37
CA ILE A 154 2.85 21.06 4.63
C ILE A 154 3.40 22.50 4.53
N ALA A 155 4.70 22.69 4.74
CA ALA A 155 5.37 23.97 4.58
C ALA A 155 5.70 24.38 3.11
N ASP A 156 5.56 23.51 2.10
CA ASP A 156 5.93 23.80 0.69
C ASP A 156 4.86 23.33 -0.33
N GLU A 157 4.01 24.26 -0.81
CA GLU A 157 2.82 24.07 -1.66
C GLU A 157 3.06 23.48 -3.07
N THR A 158 4.31 23.39 -3.55
CA THR A 158 4.59 23.13 -4.97
C THR A 158 4.96 21.69 -5.34
N SER A 159 5.18 20.81 -4.36
CA SER A 159 5.67 19.43 -4.59
C SER A 159 4.55 18.40 -4.79
N ARG A 160 4.74 17.41 -5.69
CA ARG A 160 3.94 16.16 -5.74
C ARG A 160 4.37 15.26 -4.54
N ARG A 161 3.42 14.76 -3.74
CA ARG A 161 3.66 14.38 -2.33
C ARG A 161 3.30 12.95 -1.95
N THR A 162 4.28 12.27 -1.32
CA THR A 162 4.07 11.11 -0.46
C THR A 162 3.13 11.46 0.69
N ARG A 163 2.10 10.64 0.89
CA ARG A 163 1.15 10.75 1.98
C ARG A 163 1.64 9.96 3.20
N GLY A 164 1.28 10.45 4.39
CA GLY A 164 1.45 9.71 5.63
C GLY A 164 0.55 8.48 5.66
N ILE A 165 0.99 7.42 6.35
CA ILE A 165 0.13 6.28 6.70
C ILE A 165 -0.61 6.67 7.97
N VAL A 166 -1.90 7.01 7.81
CA VAL A 166 -2.76 7.48 8.90
C VAL A 166 -3.55 6.35 9.55
N PHE A 167 -3.59 5.18 8.90
CA PHE A 167 -4.26 3.99 9.43
C PHE A 167 -3.39 2.76 9.21
N LEU A 168 -3.11 2.04 10.29
CA LEU A 168 -2.37 0.78 10.30
C LEU A 168 -3.21 -0.27 11.01
N GLU A 169 -3.52 -1.36 10.32
CA GLU A 169 -4.23 -2.50 10.90
C GLU A 169 -3.41 -3.77 10.77
N VAL A 170 -3.21 -4.49 11.87
CA VAL A 170 -2.43 -5.74 11.88
C VAL A 170 -3.14 -6.80 12.72
N PRO A 171 -4.06 -7.58 12.11
CA PRO A 171 -4.84 -8.58 12.83
C PRO A 171 -4.23 -9.99 12.70
N GLY A 172 -4.48 -10.83 13.71
CA GLY A 172 -4.30 -12.28 13.65
C GLY A 172 -2.99 -12.78 14.25
N ASN A 173 -2.25 -13.61 13.48
CA ASN A 173 -1.03 -14.30 13.92
C ASN A 173 0.25 -13.45 13.78
N CYS A 174 0.14 -12.14 13.52
CA CYS A 174 1.28 -11.25 13.30
C CYS A 174 2.15 -11.12 14.57
N THR A 175 3.43 -10.79 14.41
CA THR A 175 4.40 -10.64 15.53
C THR A 175 3.89 -9.67 16.57
N ASP A 176 3.89 -10.06 17.85
CA ASP A 176 3.48 -9.18 18.95
C ASP A 176 4.30 -7.88 18.96
N LEU A 177 3.62 -6.75 19.19
CA LEU A 177 4.27 -5.49 19.50
C LEU A 177 4.93 -5.57 20.88
N SER A 178 6.10 -4.95 21.03
CA SER A 178 6.68 -4.72 22.35
C SER A 178 5.84 -3.71 23.12
N ASP A 179 5.92 -3.72 24.45
CA ASP A 179 5.25 -2.70 25.29
C ASP A 179 5.70 -1.28 24.91
N ASP A 180 6.96 -1.11 24.53
CA ASP A 180 7.52 0.17 24.07
C ASP A 180 6.88 0.65 22.75
N ASP A 181 6.58 -0.27 21.83
CA ASP A 181 5.89 0.05 20.58
C ASP A 181 4.43 0.43 20.83
N ILE A 182 3.74 -0.31 21.71
CA ILE A 182 2.37 0.01 22.11
C ILE A 182 2.30 1.39 22.76
N VAL A 183 3.22 1.68 23.68
CA VAL A 183 3.33 3.00 24.33
C VAL A 183 3.61 4.09 23.30
N TRP A 184 4.47 3.84 22.32
CA TRP A 184 4.75 4.81 21.27
C TRP A 184 3.52 5.11 20.42
N TYR A 185 2.81 4.09 19.92
CA TYR A 185 1.61 4.30 19.11
C TYR A 185 0.52 5.06 19.88
N ARG A 186 0.33 4.77 21.18
CA ARG A 186 -0.60 5.53 22.04
C ARG A 186 -0.22 7.01 22.18
N LYS A 187 1.07 7.33 22.21
CA LYS A 187 1.58 8.70 22.37
C LYS A 187 1.65 9.51 21.07
N ASN A 188 1.48 8.86 19.91
CA ASN A 188 1.65 9.47 18.58
C ASN A 188 0.40 9.21 17.72
N TRP A 189 -0.79 9.31 18.32
CA TRP A 189 -2.06 9.02 17.65
C TRP A 189 -2.37 10.03 16.54
N GLU A 190 -1.85 11.25 16.66
CA GLU A 190 -1.92 12.30 15.66
C GLU A 190 -1.13 11.97 14.38
N ILE A 191 -0.20 11.01 14.48
CA ILE A 191 0.60 10.53 13.35
C ILE A 191 -0.08 9.34 12.67
N VAL A 192 -0.61 8.40 13.44
CA VAL A 192 -1.19 7.15 12.94
C VAL A 192 -2.25 6.58 13.88
N GLU A 193 -3.40 6.18 13.32
CA GLU A 193 -4.35 5.29 14.00
C GLU A 193 -3.89 3.84 13.84
N VAL A 194 -3.66 3.13 14.95
CA VAL A 194 -3.25 1.71 14.91
C VAL A 194 -4.32 0.81 15.50
N ARG A 195 -4.73 -0.19 14.72
CA ARG A 195 -5.60 -1.28 15.18
C ARG A 195 -4.83 -2.60 15.18
N TRP A 196 -4.64 -3.16 16.37
CA TRP A 196 -4.02 -4.47 16.53
C TRP A 196 -5.03 -5.46 17.07
N ALA A 197 -5.25 -6.57 16.39
CA ALA A 197 -6.16 -7.62 16.86
C ALA A 197 -5.36 -8.89 17.20
N ARG A 198 -5.10 -9.10 18.49
CA ARG A 198 -4.49 -10.36 18.99
C ARG A 198 -5.47 -11.52 18.79
N LYS A 199 -4.96 -12.67 18.34
CA LYS A 199 -5.76 -13.89 18.25
C LYS A 199 -5.99 -14.47 19.66
N GLY A 200 -7.25 -14.55 20.09
CA GLY A 200 -7.64 -15.21 21.35
C GLY A 200 -8.00 -14.27 22.53
N GLY A 201 -7.87 -12.96 22.36
CA GLY A 201 -8.42 -11.99 23.32
C GLY A 201 -9.75 -11.45 22.83
N ASN A 202 -10.85 -11.69 23.55
CA ASN A 202 -12.07 -10.89 23.40
C ASN A 202 -11.77 -9.45 23.82
N ARG A 203 -11.24 -8.64 22.91
CA ARG A 203 -11.36 -7.17 22.84
C ARG A 203 -10.44 -6.64 21.76
N ILE A 204 -11.04 -5.94 20.81
CA ILE A 204 -10.34 -4.96 19.99
C ILE A 204 -9.89 -3.87 20.97
N GLU A 205 -8.59 -3.72 21.23
CA GLU A 205 -8.08 -2.46 21.80
C GLU A 205 -8.09 -1.44 20.66
N LEU A 206 -9.24 -0.79 20.47
CA LEU A 206 -9.34 0.38 19.61
C LEU A 206 -8.64 1.53 20.34
N PHE A 207 -7.50 1.98 19.81
CA PHE A 207 -6.96 3.29 20.17
C PHE A 207 -7.60 4.33 19.26
N SER A 208 -8.84 4.67 19.55
CA SER A 208 -9.55 5.77 18.91
C SER A 208 -10.02 6.73 19.99
N ASN A 209 -9.37 7.89 20.08
CA ASN A 209 -9.97 9.05 20.73
C ASN A 209 -10.30 10.04 19.62
N PHE A 210 -11.46 9.85 18.99
CA PHE A 210 -12.18 10.96 18.40
C PHE A 210 -13.23 11.37 19.42
N ASP A 211 -12.80 12.17 20.39
CA ASP A 211 -13.66 13.03 21.22
C ASP A 211 -12.92 14.37 21.37
N ASP A 212 -13.19 15.26 20.40
CA ASP A 212 -13.42 16.71 20.49
C ASP A 212 -13.13 17.42 19.15
#